data_AF-A0A8T6QLG2-F1
#
_entry.id   AF-A0A8T6QLG2-F1
#
_cell.length_a   1.000
_cell.length_b   1.000
_cell.length_c   1.000
_cell.angle_alpha   90.00
_cell.angle_beta   90.00
_cell.angle_gamma   90.00
#
_symmetry.space_group_name_H-M   'P 1'
#
loop_
_entity.id
_entity.type
_entity.pdbx_description
1 polymer ?
#
loop_
_entity_poly.entity_id
_entity_poly.type
_entity_poly.pdbx_seq_one_letter_code
_entity_poly.pdbx_strand_id
1 'polypeptide(L)'
;MKLGKPRRRGRSRLALALASITCIATVVLPLGPTAAVQLGDGTTVFTSPPRLADFVTLDNDTYDRRPTYYVTVNLPPDAEEPLETLTVSLIEGRFTRLNYRTQDIEVFTGTRRDRGASYDIATADYDADSQTLTVQLAEPAEPGQLLTFALTLVRNPRWEGVYLYEVTAAPAGEKPQFQRVGTGRIHIYQRDFIFFD
;
A
#
# COMPACT_ATOMS: atom_id res chain seq x y z
N MET A 1 18.56 -95.40 -9.70
CA MET A 1 17.31 -96.14 -9.41
C MET A 1 16.28 -95.08 -9.00
N LYS A 2 15.20 -94.69 -9.68
CA LYS A 2 14.39 -95.07 -10.88
C LYS A 2 14.00 -93.72 -11.55
N LEU A 3 14.21 -93.50 -12.85
CA LEU A 3 13.37 -93.81 -14.03
C LEU A 3 12.21 -92.81 -14.30
N GLY A 4 12.22 -92.14 -15.46
CA GLY A 4 11.01 -91.54 -16.06
C GLY A 4 11.18 -90.32 -17.00
N LYS A 5 11.59 -90.53 -18.26
CA LYS A 5 11.28 -89.67 -19.44
C LYS A 5 9.75 -89.76 -19.76
N PRO A 6 9.07 -88.98 -20.67
CA PRO A 6 9.59 -88.22 -21.83
C PRO A 6 8.86 -86.89 -22.22
N ARG A 7 9.45 -86.20 -23.23
CA ARG A 7 8.90 -85.32 -24.30
C ARG A 7 7.41 -84.91 -24.30
N ARG A 8 7.12 -83.62 -24.56
CA ARG A 8 6.29 -83.19 -25.71
C ARG A 8 6.40 -81.69 -26.04
N ARG A 9 6.33 -81.41 -27.35
CA ARG A 9 6.29 -80.10 -28.03
C ARG A 9 5.02 -79.32 -27.69
N GLY A 10 5.12 -77.99 -27.63
CA GLY A 10 4.00 -77.06 -27.74
C GLY A 10 4.49 -75.69 -28.19
N ARG A 11 4.19 -75.31 -29.43
CA ARG A 11 4.38 -73.96 -29.99
C ARG A 11 3.12 -73.14 -29.71
N SER A 12 3.27 -71.95 -29.12
CA SER A 12 2.26 -70.86 -29.12
C SER A 12 3.04 -69.54 -28.95
N ARG A 13 3.42 -68.81 -30.00
CA ARG A 13 2.69 -67.70 -30.67
C ARG A 13 1.99 -66.72 -29.72
N LEU A 14 2.49 -65.47 -29.78
CA LEU A 14 1.87 -64.16 -29.54
C LEU A 14 1.26 -63.88 -28.15
N ALA A 15 1.74 -62.82 -27.50
CA ALA A 15 1.13 -61.49 -27.67
C ALA A 15 2.04 -60.41 -27.07
N LEU A 16 2.34 -59.42 -27.90
CA LEU A 16 2.98 -58.16 -27.53
C LEU A 16 1.91 -57.31 -26.84
N ALA A 17 2.06 -56.99 -25.56
CA ALA A 17 1.26 -55.97 -24.90
C ALA A 17 2.18 -54.79 -24.56
N LEU A 18 2.19 -53.77 -25.43
CA LEU A 18 2.72 -52.46 -25.07
C LEU A 18 1.73 -51.84 -24.08
N ALA A 19 2.12 -51.77 -22.81
CA ALA A 19 1.43 -50.95 -21.83
C ALA A 19 1.90 -49.49 -22.02
N SER A 20 1.03 -48.67 -22.61
CA SER A 20 1.23 -47.22 -22.71
C SER A 20 1.07 -46.62 -21.32
N ILE A 21 2.19 -46.21 -20.70
CA ILE A 21 2.16 -45.39 -19.48
C ILE A 21 1.89 -43.95 -19.93
N THR A 22 0.66 -43.50 -19.76
CA THR A 22 0.30 -42.10 -19.98
C THR A 22 0.78 -41.29 -18.77
N CYS A 23 1.97 -40.70 -18.87
CA CYS A 23 2.41 -39.68 -17.91
C CYS A 23 1.55 -38.42 -18.10
N ILE A 24 0.65 -38.16 -17.15
CA ILE A 24 -0.03 -36.87 -17.05
C ILE A 24 0.99 -35.89 -16.48
N ALA A 25 1.63 -35.11 -17.34
CA ALA A 25 2.44 -33.98 -16.92
C ALA A 25 1.49 -32.86 -16.45
N THR A 26 1.42 -32.66 -15.14
CA THR A 26 0.80 -31.46 -14.55
C THR A 26 1.61 -30.24 -14.94
N VAL A 27 1.05 -29.40 -15.79
CA VAL A 27 1.59 -28.08 -16.11
C VAL A 27 1.41 -27.20 -14.88
N VAL A 28 2.49 -26.93 -14.16
CA VAL A 28 2.54 -25.87 -13.16
C VAL A 28 2.79 -24.57 -13.92
N LEU A 29 1.77 -23.72 -14.04
CA LEU A 29 1.95 -22.38 -14.57
C LEU A 29 2.71 -21.54 -13.54
N PRO A 30 3.85 -20.92 -13.89
CA PRO A 30 4.45 -19.91 -13.03
C PRO A 30 3.52 -18.71 -12.98
N LEU A 31 3.01 -18.37 -11.79
CA LEU A 31 2.42 -17.07 -11.52
C LEU A 31 3.57 -16.05 -11.60
N GLY A 32 3.81 -15.51 -12.81
CA GLY A 32 4.64 -14.33 -12.98
C GLY A 32 4.01 -13.12 -12.29
N PRO A 33 4.76 -12.01 -12.09
CA PRO A 33 4.19 -10.79 -11.55
C PRO A 33 2.99 -10.41 -12.40
N THR A 34 1.83 -10.28 -11.75
CA THR A 34 0.58 -9.85 -12.37
C THR A 34 0.89 -8.61 -13.19
N ALA A 35 0.63 -8.70 -14.50
CA ALA A 35 0.95 -7.63 -15.41
C ALA A 35 0.26 -6.36 -14.91
N ALA A 36 1.07 -5.35 -14.59
CA ALA A 36 0.54 -4.06 -14.21
C ALA A 36 -0.50 -3.64 -15.27
N VAL A 37 -1.65 -3.10 -14.85
CA VAL A 37 -2.64 -2.49 -15.74
C VAL A 37 -2.03 -1.19 -16.25
N GLN A 38 -1.13 -1.36 -17.21
CA GLN A 38 -0.62 -0.28 -18.02
C GLN A 38 -1.69 0.06 -19.05
N LEU A 39 -2.12 1.31 -19.07
CA LEU A 39 -2.80 1.85 -20.25
C LEU A 39 -1.87 1.67 -21.46
N GLY A 40 -2.45 1.67 -22.66
CA GLY A 40 -1.70 1.41 -23.91
C GLY A 40 -0.51 2.37 -24.19
N ASP A 41 -0.32 3.40 -23.36
CA ASP A 41 0.78 4.37 -23.39
C ASP A 41 1.87 4.15 -22.30
N GLY A 42 1.73 3.09 -21.50
CA GLY A 42 2.61 2.74 -20.37
C GLY A 42 2.25 3.41 -19.04
N THR A 43 1.12 4.14 -18.97
CA THR A 43 0.66 4.76 -17.72
C THR A 43 0.14 3.71 -16.76
N THR A 44 0.64 3.70 -15.53
CA THR A 44 0.18 2.77 -14.48
C THR A 44 -0.86 3.44 -13.59
N VAL A 45 -1.99 2.77 -13.39
CA VAL A 45 -3.16 3.28 -12.66
C VAL A 45 -3.68 2.21 -11.72
N PHE A 46 -4.28 2.61 -10.60
CA PHE A 46 -5.12 1.70 -9.83
C PHE A 46 -6.39 1.37 -10.62
N THR A 47 -6.77 0.09 -10.68
CA THR A 47 -8.06 -0.34 -11.21
C THR A 47 -9.19 0.08 -10.27
N SER A 48 -8.99 -0.12 -8.96
CA SER A 48 -9.84 0.38 -7.88
C SER A 48 -9.04 1.35 -7.00
N PRO A 49 -9.30 2.66 -7.07
CA PRO A 49 -8.49 3.65 -6.37
C PRO A 49 -8.54 3.48 -4.84
N PRO A 50 -7.44 3.77 -4.13
CA PRO A 50 -7.45 3.82 -2.67
C PRO A 50 -8.45 4.85 -2.15
N ARG A 51 -8.99 4.63 -0.96
CA ARG A 51 -9.98 5.52 -0.33
C ARG A 51 -9.51 5.99 1.03
N LEU A 52 -9.74 7.27 1.33
CA LEU A 52 -9.45 7.80 2.65
C LEU A 52 -10.41 7.17 3.67
N ALA A 53 -9.86 6.42 4.63
CA ALA A 53 -10.61 5.79 5.70
C ALA A 53 -10.70 6.68 6.94
N ASP A 54 -9.62 7.38 7.27
CA ASP A 54 -9.57 8.31 8.40
C ASP A 54 -8.53 9.41 8.20
N PHE A 55 -8.76 10.59 8.79
CA PHE A 55 -7.78 11.68 8.82
C PHE A 55 -7.94 12.46 10.12
N VAL A 56 -7.05 12.23 11.08
CA VAL A 56 -7.21 12.73 12.45
C VAL A 56 -5.89 13.12 13.10
N THR A 57 -5.95 14.06 14.03
CA THR A 57 -4.88 14.34 15.01
C THR A 57 -5.47 14.27 16.41
N LEU A 58 -4.63 13.99 17.40
CA LEU A 58 -5.00 14.08 18.82
C LEU A 58 -4.62 15.43 19.43
N ASP A 59 -3.58 16.06 18.87
CA ASP A 59 -3.09 17.37 19.26
C ASP A 59 -3.62 18.36 18.22
N ASN A 60 -4.70 19.07 18.57
CA ASN A 60 -5.44 19.93 17.67
C ASN A 60 -5.56 21.38 18.17
N ASP A 61 -4.68 21.81 19.07
CA ASP A 61 -4.60 23.21 19.48
C ASP A 61 -3.57 23.98 18.65
N THR A 62 -3.75 25.30 18.56
CA THR A 62 -2.77 26.19 17.95
C THR A 62 -1.43 26.02 18.65
N TYR A 63 -0.36 25.99 17.85
CA TYR A 63 1.03 25.85 18.32
C TYR A 63 1.38 24.55 19.06
N ASP A 64 0.52 23.51 19.07
CA ASP A 64 0.93 22.19 19.58
C ASP A 64 2.25 21.78 18.96
N ARG A 65 3.18 21.34 19.79
CA ARG A 65 4.51 20.93 19.35
C ARG A 65 4.46 19.47 18.98
N ARG A 66 5.05 19.12 17.84
CA ARG A 66 5.14 17.74 17.36
C ARG A 66 3.79 17.00 17.25
N PRO A 67 2.73 17.64 16.74
CA PRO A 67 1.47 16.94 16.53
C PRO A 67 1.66 15.93 15.40
N THR A 68 0.99 14.78 15.51
CA THR A 68 1.00 13.75 14.46
C THR A 68 -0.37 13.66 13.81
N TYR A 69 -0.39 13.89 12.50
CA TYR A 69 -1.59 13.74 11.69
C TYR A 69 -1.60 12.33 11.10
N TYR A 70 -2.62 11.56 11.44
CA TYR A 70 -2.78 10.19 10.99
C TYR A 70 -3.70 10.16 9.79
N VAL A 71 -3.17 9.74 8.65
CA VAL A 71 -3.91 9.56 7.40
C VAL A 71 -4.04 8.07 7.15
N THR A 72 -5.23 7.53 7.34
CA THR A 72 -5.50 6.10 7.12
C THR A 72 -6.16 5.92 5.76
N VAL A 73 -5.57 5.11 4.91
CA VAL A 73 -6.03 4.81 3.56
C VAL A 73 -6.38 3.34 3.45
N ASN A 74 -7.55 3.05 2.90
CA ASN A 74 -7.92 1.71 2.47
C ASN A 74 -7.46 1.49 1.03
N LEU A 75 -6.49 0.59 0.85
CA LEU A 75 -6.07 0.11 -0.46
C LEU A 75 -6.87 -1.16 -0.76
N PRO A 76 -7.89 -1.09 -1.64
CA PRO A 76 -8.82 -2.20 -1.79
C PRO A 76 -8.16 -3.40 -2.49
N PRO A 77 -8.62 -4.65 -2.26
CA PRO A 77 -8.01 -5.84 -2.86
C PRO A 77 -8.04 -5.85 -4.40
N ASP A 78 -9.00 -5.15 -5.00
CA ASP A 78 -9.19 -5.00 -6.45
C ASP A 78 -8.46 -3.76 -7.02
N ALA A 79 -7.54 -3.15 -6.27
CA ALA A 79 -6.67 -2.09 -6.78
C ALA A 79 -5.74 -2.58 -7.91
N GLU A 80 -5.43 -3.89 -7.89
CA GLU A 80 -4.49 -4.63 -8.77
C GLU A 80 -3.04 -4.15 -8.67
N GLU A 81 -2.81 -2.84 -8.62
CA GLU A 81 -1.50 -2.23 -8.44
C GLU A 81 -1.18 -1.91 -6.97
N PRO A 82 0.08 -2.08 -6.53
CA PRO A 82 0.51 -1.70 -5.20
C PRO A 82 0.68 -0.18 -5.08
N LEU A 83 0.42 0.38 -3.89
CA LEU A 83 0.59 1.80 -3.59
C LEU A 83 2.07 2.11 -3.33
N GLU A 84 2.66 3.02 -4.10
CA GLU A 84 4.05 3.43 -3.88
C GLU A 84 4.13 4.80 -3.20
N THR A 85 3.34 5.76 -3.67
CA THR A 85 3.44 7.16 -3.23
C THR A 85 2.10 7.68 -2.73
N LEU A 86 2.14 8.41 -1.61
CA LEU A 86 1.01 9.19 -1.09
C LEU A 86 1.41 10.67 -1.09
N THR A 87 0.50 11.55 -1.52
CA THR A 87 0.62 12.98 -1.26
C THR A 87 -0.49 13.50 -0.36
N VAL A 88 -0.15 14.50 0.44
CA VAL A 88 -1.07 15.22 1.32
C VAL A 88 -0.84 16.72 1.13
N SER A 89 -1.80 17.38 0.48
CA SER A 89 -1.73 18.80 0.12
C SER A 89 -2.71 19.61 0.95
N LEU A 90 -2.25 20.70 1.59
CA LEU A 90 -3.16 21.65 2.22
C LEU A 90 -3.87 22.47 1.14
N ILE A 91 -5.19 22.28 0.98
CA ILE A 91 -5.98 22.94 -0.07
C ILE A 91 -6.85 24.08 0.45
N GLU A 92 -7.18 24.08 1.74
CA GLU A 92 -7.91 25.17 2.39
C GLU A 92 -7.47 25.32 3.85
N GLY A 93 -7.32 26.55 4.30
CA GLY A 93 -6.96 26.89 5.67
C GLY A 93 -6.34 28.27 5.72
N ARG A 94 -6.31 28.88 6.91
CA ARG A 94 -5.70 30.20 7.06
C ARG A 94 -4.19 30.10 6.80
N PHE A 95 -3.67 31.02 5.99
CA PHE A 95 -2.27 31.01 5.54
C PHE A 95 -1.30 30.72 6.69
N THR A 96 -0.64 29.58 6.59
CA THR A 96 0.33 29.07 7.56
C THR A 96 1.41 28.33 6.80
N ARG A 97 2.65 28.43 7.26
CA ARG A 97 3.71 27.53 6.80
C ARG A 97 3.68 26.30 7.68
N LEU A 98 3.19 25.18 7.14
CA LEU A 98 3.37 23.88 7.76
C LEU A 98 4.84 23.47 7.61
N ASN A 99 5.39 22.87 8.66
CA ASN A 99 6.72 22.31 8.62
C ASN A 99 6.60 20.86 9.10
N TYR A 100 6.92 19.90 8.24
CA TYR A 100 6.94 18.49 8.61
C TYR A 100 8.31 18.10 9.15
N ARG A 101 8.32 17.19 10.13
CA ARG A 101 9.52 16.49 10.58
C ARG A 101 9.61 15.20 9.78
N THR A 102 10.09 15.31 8.54
CA THR A 102 10.05 14.20 7.56
C THR A 102 10.78 12.94 8.04
N GLN A 103 11.79 13.11 8.89
CA GLN A 103 12.55 12.03 9.54
C GLN A 103 11.77 11.27 10.63
N ASP A 104 10.65 11.82 11.10
CA ASP A 104 9.77 11.23 12.12
C ASP A 104 8.40 10.85 11.53
N ILE A 105 8.32 10.73 10.21
CA ILE A 105 7.16 10.16 9.53
C ILE A 105 7.27 8.64 9.62
N GLU A 106 6.16 8.00 9.93
CA GLU A 106 6.05 6.54 9.97
C GLU A 106 4.89 6.10 9.07
N VAL A 107 5.04 4.93 8.46
CA VAL A 107 3.96 4.26 7.73
C VAL A 107 3.82 2.85 8.27
N PHE A 108 2.60 2.40 8.52
CA PHE A 108 2.33 1.07 9.05
C PHE A 108 0.95 0.56 8.66
N THR A 109 0.74 -0.75 8.72
CA THR A 109 -0.57 -1.37 8.45
C THR A 109 -1.54 -1.19 9.61
N GLY A 110 -2.85 -1.19 9.31
CA GLY A 110 -3.90 -1.03 10.31
C GLY A 110 -4.22 0.43 10.60
N THR A 111 -4.54 0.73 11.85
CA THR A 111 -4.98 2.07 12.29
C THR A 111 -4.06 2.61 13.37
N ARG A 112 -4.15 3.91 13.69
CA ARG A 112 -3.38 4.50 14.81
C ARG A 112 -3.47 3.71 16.13
N ARG A 113 -4.64 3.12 16.42
CA ARG A 113 -4.91 2.39 17.68
C ARG A 113 -4.58 0.90 17.61
N ASP A 114 -4.41 0.38 16.41
CA ASP A 114 -4.14 -1.04 16.14
C ASP A 114 -3.08 -1.10 15.03
N ARG A 115 -1.83 -0.86 15.45
CA ARG A 115 -0.68 -0.74 14.56
C ARG A 115 -0.15 -2.12 14.22
N GLY A 116 -0.05 -2.42 12.94
CA GLY A 116 0.60 -3.62 12.41
C GLY A 116 2.05 -3.38 12.02
N ALA A 117 2.45 -4.00 10.91
CA ALA A 117 3.81 -3.95 10.39
C ALA A 117 4.14 -2.55 9.85
N SER A 118 5.36 -2.08 10.11
CA SER A 118 5.88 -0.84 9.56
C SER A 118 6.38 -1.02 8.13
N TYR A 119 6.26 0.05 7.34
CA TYR A 119 6.88 0.19 6.02
C TYR A 119 8.10 1.09 6.11
N ASP A 120 9.16 0.71 5.42
CA ASP A 120 10.30 1.58 5.19
C ASP A 120 9.91 2.68 4.18
N ILE A 121 10.39 3.89 4.44
CA ILE A 121 10.13 5.07 3.60
C ILE A 121 11.40 5.35 2.79
N ALA A 122 11.27 5.36 1.46
CA ALA A 122 12.36 5.75 0.56
C ALA A 122 12.62 7.25 0.66
N THR A 123 11.56 8.06 0.53
CA THR A 123 11.65 9.51 0.63
C THR A 123 10.42 10.10 1.29
N ALA A 124 10.62 11.19 2.02
CA ALA A 124 9.56 12.05 2.48
C ALA A 124 10.01 13.50 2.35
N ASP A 125 9.30 14.27 1.53
CA ASP A 125 9.64 15.65 1.20
C ASP A 125 8.42 16.55 1.25
N TYR A 126 8.61 17.78 1.72
CA TYR A 126 7.54 18.77 1.80
C TYR A 126 7.89 20.01 0.99
N ASP A 127 7.09 20.27 -0.03
CA ASP A 127 7.13 21.49 -0.80
C ASP A 127 6.25 22.56 -0.15
N ALA A 128 6.88 23.62 0.34
CA ALA A 128 6.19 24.71 1.00
C ALA A 128 5.40 25.63 0.05
N ASP A 129 5.75 25.66 -1.25
CA ASP A 129 5.10 26.51 -2.24
C ASP A 129 3.76 25.88 -2.68
N SER A 130 3.75 24.57 -2.93
CA SER A 130 2.53 23.81 -3.22
C SER A 130 1.82 23.26 -1.97
N GLN A 131 2.38 23.50 -0.78
CA GLN A 131 1.90 22.97 0.51
C GLN A 131 1.64 21.46 0.49
N THR A 132 2.49 20.72 -0.19
CA THR A 132 2.31 19.30 -0.45
C THR A 132 3.43 18.48 0.20
N LEU A 133 3.03 17.55 1.06
CA LEU A 133 3.91 16.50 1.55
C LEU A 133 3.80 15.30 0.62
N THR A 134 4.93 14.79 0.16
CA THR A 134 5.02 13.55 -0.63
C THR A 134 5.77 12.51 0.20
N VAL A 135 5.18 11.32 0.34
CA VAL A 135 5.77 10.17 1.03
C VAL A 135 5.82 9.00 0.06
N GLN A 136 7.02 8.50 -0.23
CA GLN A 136 7.26 7.34 -1.09
C GLN A 136 7.76 6.18 -0.24
N LEU A 137 7.11 5.03 -0.38
CA LEU A 137 7.52 3.79 0.29
C LEU A 137 8.75 3.19 -0.39
N ALA A 138 9.63 2.56 0.38
CA ALA A 138 10.80 1.86 -0.18
C ALA A 138 10.39 0.58 -0.89
N GLU A 139 9.37 -0.10 -0.39
CA GLU A 139 8.70 -1.20 -1.06
C GLU A 139 7.21 -0.84 -1.20
N PRO A 140 6.62 -0.93 -2.41
CA PRO A 140 5.20 -0.65 -2.63
C PRO A 140 4.30 -1.51 -1.75
N ALA A 141 3.21 -0.92 -1.25
CA ALA A 141 2.26 -1.62 -0.41
C ALA A 141 1.24 -2.40 -1.26
N GLU A 142 1.18 -3.71 -1.07
CA GLU A 142 0.27 -4.61 -1.79
C GLU A 142 -1.22 -4.30 -1.52
N PRO A 143 -2.12 -4.56 -2.49
CA PRO A 143 -3.56 -4.41 -2.31
C PRO A 143 -4.17 -5.20 -1.14
N GLY A 144 -5.32 -4.72 -0.64
CA GLY A 144 -6.15 -5.44 0.33
C GLY A 144 -5.88 -5.14 1.80
N GLN A 145 -5.34 -3.96 2.11
CA GLN A 145 -4.97 -3.56 3.47
C GLN A 145 -5.26 -2.10 3.78
N LEU A 146 -5.33 -1.81 5.08
CA LEU A 146 -5.32 -0.45 5.61
C LEU A 146 -3.86 -0.03 5.83
N LEU A 147 -3.49 1.13 5.31
CA LEU A 147 -2.21 1.79 5.61
C LEU A 147 -2.47 3.09 6.34
N THR A 148 -1.74 3.31 7.43
CA THR A 148 -1.73 4.58 8.16
C THR A 148 -0.40 5.28 7.97
N PHE A 149 -0.45 6.52 7.51
CA PHE A 149 0.68 7.44 7.44
C PHE A 149 0.61 8.38 8.65
N ALA A 150 1.57 8.28 9.55
CA ALA A 150 1.70 9.13 10.73
C ALA A 150 2.64 10.30 10.40
N LEU A 151 2.03 11.44 10.05
CA LEU A 151 2.71 12.62 9.55
C LEU A 151 3.02 13.55 10.72
N THR A 152 4.26 13.56 11.19
CA THR A 152 4.68 14.40 12.31
C THR A 152 5.04 15.80 11.85
N LEU A 153 4.39 16.83 12.42
CA LEU A 153 4.74 18.23 12.16
C LEU A 153 5.76 18.73 13.18
N VAL A 154 6.41 19.87 12.92
CA VAL A 154 7.16 20.61 13.94
C VAL A 154 6.20 21.23 14.95
N ARG A 155 5.12 21.83 14.43
CA ARG A 155 4.02 22.38 15.23
C ARG A 155 2.73 22.50 14.42
N ASN A 156 1.61 22.56 15.11
CA ASN A 156 0.32 22.92 14.52
C ASN A 156 0.32 24.35 13.97
N PRO A 157 -0.63 24.68 13.07
CA PRO A 157 -0.85 26.04 12.60
C PRO A 157 -0.95 27.07 13.72
N ARG A 158 -0.60 28.31 13.38
CA ARG A 158 -0.72 29.47 14.28
C ARG A 158 -2.18 29.85 14.54
N TRP A 159 -3.05 29.59 13.58
CA TRP A 159 -4.43 30.05 13.60
C TRP A 159 -5.36 28.88 13.79
N GLU A 160 -6.39 29.11 14.59
CA GLU A 160 -7.55 28.26 14.75
C GLU A 160 -8.40 28.24 13.47
N GLY A 161 -9.23 27.21 13.34
CA GLY A 161 -10.15 27.03 12.24
C GLY A 161 -9.98 25.69 11.52
N VAL A 162 -10.65 25.58 10.39
CA VAL A 162 -10.71 24.35 9.60
C VAL A 162 -9.59 24.36 8.55
N TYR A 163 -8.85 23.25 8.51
CA TYR A 163 -7.82 22.97 7.53
C TYR A 163 -8.22 21.74 6.72
N LEU A 164 -8.35 21.88 5.39
CA LEU A 164 -8.69 20.80 4.46
C LEU A 164 -7.45 20.34 3.72
N TYR A 165 -7.29 19.02 3.69
CA TYR A 165 -6.17 18.37 3.03
C TYR A 165 -6.67 17.47 1.91
N GLU A 166 -6.18 17.66 0.69
CA GLU A 166 -6.36 16.68 -0.38
C GLU A 166 -5.33 15.56 -0.22
N VAL A 167 -5.82 14.32 -0.32
CA VAL A 167 -4.98 13.13 -0.31
C VAL A 167 -5.05 12.49 -1.67
N THR A 168 -3.88 12.25 -2.28
CA THR A 168 -3.76 11.49 -3.53
C THR A 168 -2.75 10.36 -3.37
N ALA A 169 -2.86 9.34 -4.20
CA ALA A 169 -1.94 8.21 -4.22
C ALA A 169 -1.59 7.84 -5.65
N ALA A 170 -0.41 7.28 -5.84
CA ALA A 170 0.07 6.75 -7.10
C ALA A 170 0.54 5.30 -6.92
N PRO A 171 0.27 4.42 -7.90
CA PRO A 171 0.79 3.07 -7.88
C PRO A 171 2.30 3.06 -8.17
N ALA A 172 2.95 1.90 -8.00
CA ALA A 172 4.28 1.70 -8.54
C ALA A 172 4.28 1.71 -10.08
N GLY A 173 5.33 2.21 -10.72
CA GLY A 173 5.50 2.12 -12.18
C GLY A 173 6.38 3.20 -12.79
N GLU A 174 6.67 3.09 -14.10
CA GLU A 174 7.50 4.09 -14.81
C GLU A 174 6.77 5.42 -15.03
N LYS A 175 5.45 5.37 -15.23
CA LYS A 175 4.58 6.54 -15.44
C LYS A 175 3.33 6.41 -14.57
N PRO A 176 3.46 6.49 -13.25
CA PRO A 176 2.33 6.29 -12.38
C PRO A 176 1.43 7.53 -12.41
N GLN A 177 0.12 7.31 -12.50
CA GLN A 177 -0.86 8.39 -12.44
C GLN A 177 -1.38 8.55 -11.02
N PHE A 178 -1.24 9.77 -10.47
CA PHE A 178 -1.85 10.13 -9.20
C PHE A 178 -3.38 10.13 -9.32
N GLN A 179 -4.03 9.51 -8.35
CA GLN A 179 -5.47 9.44 -8.23
C GLN A 179 -5.91 9.94 -6.86
N ARG A 180 -7.07 10.60 -6.84
CA ARG A 180 -7.62 11.19 -5.61
C ARG A 180 -8.11 10.09 -4.67
N VAL A 181 -7.60 10.11 -3.44
CA VAL A 181 -7.95 9.18 -2.36
C VAL A 181 -9.09 9.75 -1.49
N GLY A 182 -9.07 11.06 -1.24
CA GLY A 182 -10.11 11.74 -0.49
C GLY A 182 -9.68 13.12 0.01
N THR A 183 -10.53 13.72 0.86
CA THR A 183 -10.23 14.98 1.54
C THR A 183 -10.32 14.78 3.05
N GLY A 184 -9.23 15.07 3.74
CA GLY A 184 -9.17 15.11 5.20
C GLY A 184 -9.53 16.49 5.75
N ARG A 185 -10.01 16.52 6.98
CA ARG A 185 -10.34 17.76 7.69
C ARG A 185 -9.78 17.72 9.10
N ILE A 186 -8.99 18.74 9.43
CA ILE A 186 -8.55 19.00 10.80
C ILE A 186 -9.16 20.32 11.26
N HIS A 187 -9.76 20.32 12.45
CA HIS A 187 -10.13 21.53 13.15
C HIS A 187 -9.04 21.85 14.16
N ILE A 188 -8.39 23.00 14.00
CA ILE A 188 -7.44 23.53 14.97
C ILE A 188 -8.19 24.47 15.91
N TYR A 189 -8.08 24.24 17.21
CA TYR A 189 -8.66 25.06 18.27
C TYR A 189 -7.64 26.06 18.78
N GLN A 190 -8.12 27.20 19.28
CA GLN A 190 -7.23 28.15 19.92
C GLN A 190 -6.73 27.55 21.23
N ARG A 191 -5.41 27.50 21.42
CA ARG A 191 -4.83 27.11 22.71
C ARG A 191 -5.26 28.11 23.79
N ASP A 192 -5.95 27.61 24.81
CA ASP A 192 -6.26 28.38 26.00
C ASP A 192 -4.98 28.51 26.86
N PHE A 193 -4.52 29.74 27.04
CA PHE A 193 -3.47 30.02 28.01
C PHE A 193 -4.12 30.20 29.39
N ILE A 194 -4.03 29.19 30.25
CA ILE A 194 -4.31 29.37 31.67
C ILE A 194 -3.10 30.06 32.29
N PHE A 195 -3.22 31.35 32.56
CA PHE A 195 -2.29 32.05 33.43
C PHE A 195 -2.65 31.70 34.88
N PHE A 196 -1.68 31.19 35.64
CA PHE A 196 -1.79 31.15 37.09
C PHE A 196 -1.28 32.49 37.62
N ASP A 197 -2.18 33.31 38.18
CA ASP A 197 -1.84 34.49 38.98
C ASP A 197 -1.29 34.09 40.35
#